data_AF-A0AAD0WJ21-F1
#
_entry.id   AF-A0AAD0WJ21-F1
#
_cell.length_a   1.000
_cell.length_b   1.000
_cell.length_c   1.000
_cell.angle_alpha   90.00
_cell.angle_beta   90.00
_cell.angle_gamma   90.00
#
_symmetry.space_group_name_H-M   'P 1'
#
loop_
_entity.id
_entity.type
_entity.pdbx_description
1 polymer ?
#
loop_
_entity_poly.entity_id
_entity_poly.type
_entity_poly.pdbx_seq_one_letter_code
_entity_poly.pdbx_strand_id
1 'polypeptide(L)'
;MLDGLAANLRAVFSGADAAIVTDDPRMAAWLAASGARVTTFDELSAGDAGMPAHAIILPLDYNRLPSRRELRTLLSATSVLWMPLASFSSDLDTAKYAVERFAEMDLARCVATNRRVITRLLLARDTVRLSGPDTALTVRLPEVLQLSSRTRLSLLPDEHSTIGNYFEVALSPTDLSGQVDTELSVSGTFRIDTVLVARHRELRGSRADGFAAATTMADAMRRACPLQVQVRDNRIVDGLGLWADGIDAMSGPEYRGAITEVAVGTGALPLEHVDWSLNCLVNEGAAGIHIGVGNGLTGMHFDFISTEARLDGA
;
A
#
# COMPACT_ATOMS: atom_id res chain seq x y z
N MET A 1 -2.58 8.33 20.67
CA MET A 1 -3.09 8.43 19.29
C MET A 1 -2.92 9.84 18.73
N LEU A 2 -3.55 10.87 19.30
CA LEU A 2 -3.50 12.23 18.73
C LEU A 2 -2.12 12.86 18.59
N ASP A 3 -1.28 12.74 19.61
CA ASP A 3 0.05 13.36 19.57
C ASP A 3 0.91 12.79 18.43
N GLY A 4 0.81 11.47 18.21
CA GLY A 4 1.50 10.76 17.14
C GLY A 4 0.95 11.12 15.76
N LEU A 5 -0.38 11.12 15.59
CA LEU A 5 -1.02 11.54 14.35
C LEU A 5 -0.63 12.99 13.99
N ALA A 6 -0.73 13.91 14.96
CA ALA A 6 -0.37 15.30 14.76
C ALA A 6 1.13 15.49 14.50
N ALA A 7 2.00 14.71 15.15
CA ALA A 7 3.44 14.73 14.88
C ALA A 7 3.75 14.28 13.45
N ASN A 8 3.12 13.20 12.99
CA ASN A 8 3.31 12.69 11.63
C ASN A 8 2.76 13.66 10.57
N LEU A 9 1.59 14.25 10.80
CA LEU A 9 1.06 15.28 9.90
C LEU A 9 1.97 16.51 9.86
N ARG A 10 2.47 17.01 11.01
CA ARG A 10 3.45 18.10 11.01
C ARG A 10 4.73 17.73 10.27
N ALA A 11 5.23 16.51 10.40
CA ALA A 11 6.41 16.06 9.66
C ALA A 11 6.18 16.09 8.14
N VAL A 12 5.03 15.58 7.69
CA VAL A 12 4.63 15.56 6.29
C VAL A 12 4.41 16.97 5.73
N PHE A 13 3.84 17.88 6.51
CA PHE A 13 3.50 19.24 6.06
C PHE A 13 4.47 20.32 6.55
N SER A 14 5.75 19.96 6.78
CA SER A 14 6.82 20.92 7.15
C SER A 14 6.50 21.79 8.38
N GLY A 15 5.80 21.23 9.36
CA GLY A 15 5.37 21.91 10.59
C GLY A 15 4.03 22.63 10.48
N ALA A 16 3.44 22.72 9.29
CA ALA A 16 2.12 23.32 9.10
C ALA A 16 0.99 22.43 9.66
N ASP A 17 -0.10 23.08 10.06
CA ASP A 17 -1.32 22.39 10.46
C ASP A 17 -1.99 21.75 9.23
N ALA A 18 -2.51 20.54 9.42
CA ALA A 18 -3.29 19.83 8.43
C ALA A 18 -4.67 19.48 8.98
N ALA A 19 -5.64 19.38 8.08
CA ALA A 19 -6.94 18.82 8.40
C ALA A 19 -7.09 17.42 7.80
N ILE A 20 -7.98 16.64 8.39
CA ILE A 20 -8.38 15.33 7.88
C ILE A 20 -9.64 15.52 7.05
N VAL A 21 -9.66 14.94 5.85
CA VAL A 21 -10.84 14.91 5.00
C VAL A 21 -11.25 13.46 4.80
N THR A 22 -12.52 13.14 5.06
CA THR A 22 -13.06 11.79 4.86
C THR A 22 -14.42 11.85 4.19
N ASP A 23 -14.86 10.73 3.62
CA ASP A 23 -16.21 10.54 3.11
C ASP A 23 -17.14 9.90 4.17
N ASP A 24 -16.62 9.38 5.29
CA ASP A 24 -17.45 8.71 6.30
C ASP A 24 -17.70 9.61 7.54
N PRO A 25 -18.97 9.96 7.84
CA PRO A 25 -19.29 10.83 8.98
C PRO A 25 -19.00 10.20 10.34
N ARG A 26 -18.99 8.86 10.45
CA ARG A 26 -18.65 8.16 11.69
C ARG A 26 -17.15 8.24 11.95
N MET A 27 -16.34 8.13 10.89
CA MET A 27 -14.90 8.37 10.96
C MET A 27 -14.60 9.82 11.34
N ALA A 28 -15.30 10.78 10.73
CA ALA A 28 -15.18 12.19 11.08
C ALA A 28 -15.53 12.44 12.56
N ALA A 29 -16.64 11.88 13.05
CA ALA A 29 -17.03 12.01 14.46
C ALA A 29 -16.00 11.43 15.43
N TRP A 30 -15.42 10.27 15.11
CA TRP A 30 -14.37 9.63 15.94
C TRP A 30 -13.09 10.46 16.00
N LEU A 31 -12.65 10.99 14.85
CA LEU A 31 -11.48 11.88 14.76
C LEU A 31 -11.72 13.22 15.50
N ALA A 32 -12.91 13.81 15.33
CA ALA A 32 -13.31 15.04 16.02
C ALA A 32 -13.41 14.86 17.53
N ALA A 33 -13.92 13.72 18.00
CA ALA A 33 -13.95 13.37 19.43
C ALA A 33 -12.54 13.22 20.03
N SER A 34 -11.57 12.91 19.18
CA SER A 34 -10.16 12.93 19.54
C SER A 34 -9.57 14.36 19.45
N GLY A 35 -10.27 15.35 18.91
CA GLY A 35 -9.75 16.72 18.77
C GLY A 35 -8.89 16.95 17.53
N ALA A 36 -8.93 16.03 16.56
CA ALA A 36 -8.37 16.28 15.24
C ALA A 36 -9.24 17.27 14.47
N ARG A 37 -8.62 18.16 13.69
CA ARG A 37 -9.34 19.01 12.73
C ARG A 37 -9.78 18.13 11.57
N VAL A 38 -11.09 17.93 11.42
CA VAL A 38 -11.67 17.05 10.41
C VAL A 38 -12.85 17.71 9.72
N THR A 39 -13.04 17.38 8.44
CA THR A 39 -14.21 17.75 7.64
C THR A 39 -14.56 16.61 6.70
N THR A 40 -15.76 16.65 6.11
CA THR A 40 -16.21 15.66 5.13
C THR A 40 -16.22 16.22 3.71
N PHE A 41 -16.16 15.34 2.71
CA PHE A 41 -16.39 15.75 1.32
C PHE A 41 -17.78 16.38 1.10
N ASP A 42 -18.79 15.95 1.87
CA ASP A 42 -20.14 16.49 1.80
C ASP A 42 -20.17 17.95 2.29
N GLU A 43 -19.52 18.27 3.41
CA GLU A 43 -19.38 19.64 3.94
C GLU A 43 -18.59 20.56 2.99
N LEU A 44 -17.49 20.05 2.42
CA LEU A 44 -16.70 20.78 1.44
C LEU A 44 -17.50 21.07 0.17
N SER A 45 -18.35 20.13 -0.26
CA SER A 45 -19.19 20.31 -1.45
C SER A 45 -20.36 21.25 -1.20
N ALA A 46 -20.89 21.27 0.03
CA ALA A 46 -21.93 22.20 0.46
C ALA A 46 -21.42 23.64 0.65
N GLY A 47 -20.09 23.82 0.78
CA GLY A 47 -19.48 25.10 1.10
C GLY A 47 -19.51 25.45 2.59
N ASP A 48 -19.86 24.48 3.44
CA ASP A 48 -19.88 24.62 4.91
C ASP A 48 -18.46 24.65 5.48
N ALA A 49 -17.49 24.14 4.73
CA ALA A 49 -16.07 24.19 5.05
C ALA A 49 -15.23 24.60 3.83
N GLY A 50 -14.13 25.31 4.08
CA GLY A 50 -13.11 25.59 3.07
C GLY A 50 -12.10 24.45 2.96
N MET A 51 -11.63 24.17 1.74
CA MET A 51 -10.56 23.19 1.53
C MET A 51 -9.27 23.68 2.25
N PRO A 52 -8.68 22.89 3.17
CA PRO A 52 -7.41 23.23 3.80
C PRO A 52 -6.25 23.29 2.78
N ALA A 53 -5.21 24.06 3.10
CA ALA A 53 -3.96 24.06 2.34
C ALA A 53 -3.18 22.74 2.46
N HIS A 54 -3.39 22.00 3.55
CA HIS A 54 -2.76 20.72 3.83
C HIS A 54 -3.81 19.73 4.33
N ALA A 55 -3.92 18.59 3.65
CA ALA A 55 -4.92 17.58 3.97
C ALA A 55 -4.35 16.18 3.99
N ILE A 56 -4.79 15.38 4.95
CA ILE A 56 -4.80 13.92 4.79
C ILE A 56 -6.20 13.48 4.37
N ILE A 57 -6.29 12.65 3.34
CA ILE A 57 -7.58 12.16 2.81
C ILE A 57 -7.73 10.68 3.13
N LEU A 58 -8.83 10.35 3.83
CA LEU A 58 -9.18 9.02 4.32
C LEU A 58 -10.49 8.53 3.68
N PRO A 59 -10.48 8.04 2.43
CA PRO A 59 -11.70 7.49 1.83
C PRO A 59 -11.99 6.08 2.35
N LEU A 60 -13.22 5.84 2.78
CA LEU A 60 -13.75 4.52 3.17
C LEU A 60 -14.70 3.95 2.10
N ASP A 61 -15.27 4.79 1.23
CA ASP A 61 -16.14 4.38 0.12
C ASP A 61 -15.88 5.20 -1.15
N TYR A 62 -15.24 4.56 -2.13
CA TYR A 62 -14.97 5.16 -3.43
C TYR A 62 -16.20 5.59 -4.24
N ASN A 63 -17.41 5.19 -3.87
CA ASN A 63 -18.65 5.67 -4.47
C ASN A 63 -19.10 7.03 -3.93
N ARG A 64 -18.60 7.42 -2.75
CA ARG A 64 -18.91 8.72 -2.12
C ARG A 64 -17.88 9.80 -2.44
N LEU A 65 -16.73 9.42 -3.01
CA LEU A 65 -15.73 10.39 -3.45
C LEU A 65 -16.20 11.16 -4.70
N PRO A 66 -15.96 12.49 -4.76
CA PRO A 66 -16.14 13.27 -5.99
C PRO A 66 -15.30 12.68 -7.12
N SER A 67 -15.70 12.87 -8.38
CA SER A 67 -14.98 12.33 -9.54
C SER A 67 -13.50 12.77 -9.58
N ARG A 68 -12.64 12.04 -10.30
CA ARG A 68 -11.22 12.40 -10.44
C ARG A 68 -11.02 13.84 -10.92
N ARG A 69 -11.88 14.31 -11.83
CA ARG A 69 -11.84 15.68 -12.34
C ARG A 69 -12.21 16.69 -11.26
N GLU A 70 -13.25 16.43 -10.49
CA GLU A 70 -13.68 17.31 -9.39
C GLU A 70 -12.64 17.37 -8.29
N LEU A 71 -12.07 16.24 -7.88
CA LEU A 71 -11.00 16.21 -6.89
C LEU A 71 -9.75 16.97 -7.36
N ARG A 72 -9.37 16.86 -8.63
CA ARG A 72 -8.24 17.63 -9.16
C ARG A 72 -8.48 19.13 -9.05
N THR A 73 -9.71 19.59 -9.32
CA THR A 73 -10.08 21.00 -9.15
C THR A 73 -10.07 21.38 -7.67
N LEU A 74 -10.75 20.59 -6.85
CA LEU A 74 -10.95 20.84 -5.42
C LEU A 74 -9.62 20.88 -4.64
N LEU A 75 -8.67 20.02 -5.00
CA LEU A 75 -7.38 19.85 -4.32
C LEU A 75 -6.22 20.54 -5.06
N SER A 76 -6.51 21.41 -6.02
CA SER A 76 -5.49 22.00 -6.92
C SER A 76 -4.44 22.86 -6.21
N ALA A 77 -4.80 23.46 -5.06
CA ALA A 77 -3.92 24.28 -4.23
C ALA A 77 -3.68 23.65 -2.84
N THR A 78 -3.90 22.34 -2.72
CA THR A 78 -3.77 21.60 -1.47
C THR A 78 -2.64 20.60 -1.59
N SER A 79 -1.73 20.59 -0.61
CA SER A 79 -0.80 19.47 -0.45
C SER A 79 -1.54 18.31 0.21
N VAL A 80 -1.52 17.14 -0.41
CA VAL A 80 -2.38 16.01 -0.01
C VAL A 80 -1.57 14.77 0.30
N LEU A 81 -1.83 14.19 1.47
CA LEU A 81 -1.45 12.83 1.81
C LEU A 81 -2.68 11.92 1.69
N TRP A 82 -2.64 10.96 0.76
CA TRP A 82 -3.70 9.98 0.58
C TRP A 82 -3.43 8.74 1.43
N MET A 83 -4.41 8.35 2.26
CA MET A 83 -4.47 7.05 2.92
C MET A 83 -5.69 6.32 2.37
N PRO A 84 -5.59 5.66 1.20
CA PRO A 84 -6.73 5.09 0.48
C PRO A 84 -7.32 3.83 1.15
N LEU A 85 -7.98 3.99 2.30
CA LEU A 85 -8.49 2.86 3.11
C LEU A 85 -9.47 1.97 2.33
N ALA A 86 -10.36 2.57 1.54
CA ALA A 86 -11.33 1.91 0.67
C ALA A 86 -10.71 0.97 -0.38
N SER A 87 -9.40 1.07 -0.64
CA SER A 87 -8.70 0.10 -1.48
C SER A 87 -8.63 -1.27 -0.83
N PHE A 88 -8.55 -1.36 0.50
CA PHE A 88 -8.38 -2.60 1.25
C PHE A 88 -9.66 -2.98 2.02
N SER A 89 -10.30 -2.00 2.67
CA SER A 89 -11.49 -2.24 3.48
C SER A 89 -12.34 -0.98 3.61
N SER A 90 -13.66 -1.18 3.61
CA SER A 90 -14.63 -0.13 3.96
C SER A 90 -15.11 -0.23 5.42
N ASP A 91 -14.53 -1.15 6.20
CA ASP A 91 -14.85 -1.34 7.60
C ASP A 91 -14.27 -0.20 8.48
N LEU A 92 -15.11 0.33 9.37
CA LEU A 92 -14.75 1.48 10.19
C LEU A 92 -13.69 1.14 11.23
N ASP A 93 -13.71 -0.06 11.81
CA ASP A 93 -12.75 -0.41 12.86
C ASP A 93 -11.37 -0.70 12.26
N THR A 94 -11.32 -1.29 11.06
CA THR A 94 -10.10 -1.40 10.26
C THR A 94 -9.54 -0.01 9.88
N ALA A 95 -10.40 0.95 9.56
CA ALA A 95 -10.00 2.33 9.28
C ALA A 95 -9.41 3.05 10.50
N LYS A 96 -10.01 2.87 11.69
CA LYS A 96 -9.46 3.41 12.95
C LYS A 96 -8.11 2.77 13.27
N TYR A 97 -8.01 1.46 13.15
CA TYR A 97 -6.75 0.73 13.31
C TYR A 97 -5.64 1.30 12.41
N ALA A 98 -5.95 1.57 11.14
CA ALA A 98 -4.99 2.17 10.21
C ALA A 98 -4.47 3.54 10.69
N VAL A 99 -5.37 4.41 11.19
CA VAL A 99 -4.99 5.72 11.72
C VAL A 99 -4.18 5.59 13.01
N GLU A 100 -4.54 4.66 13.90
CA GLU A 100 -3.81 4.40 15.13
C GLU A 100 -2.39 3.90 14.86
N ARG A 101 -2.23 2.92 13.96
CA ARG A 101 -0.92 2.42 13.54
C ARG A 101 -0.11 3.50 12.83
N PHE A 102 -0.74 4.28 11.94
CA PHE A 102 -0.07 5.44 11.33
C PHE A 102 0.44 6.43 12.37
N ALA A 103 -0.31 6.66 13.46
CA ALA A 103 0.11 7.55 14.54
C ALA A 103 1.30 7.00 15.36
N GLU A 104 1.53 5.68 15.36
CA GLU A 104 2.65 5.05 16.06
C GLU A 104 3.94 5.01 15.24
N MET A 105 3.85 5.11 13.91
CA MET A 105 4.99 5.04 13.01
C MET A 105 5.91 6.28 13.13
N ASP A 106 7.22 6.05 13.10
CA ASP A 106 8.22 7.11 12.96
C ASP A 106 8.51 7.36 11.47
N LEU A 107 7.81 8.34 10.87
CA LEU A 107 7.95 8.64 9.44
C LEU A 107 9.38 9.04 9.05
N ALA A 108 10.12 9.71 9.93
CA ALA A 108 11.49 10.11 9.65
C ALA A 108 12.39 8.87 9.53
N ARG A 109 12.19 7.89 10.42
CA ARG A 109 12.88 6.59 10.34
C ARG A 109 12.45 5.79 9.10
N CYS A 110 11.17 5.80 8.73
CA CYS A 110 10.68 5.12 7.53
C CYS A 110 11.38 5.67 6.27
N VAL A 111 11.37 6.99 6.09
CA VAL A 111 12.04 7.66 4.95
C VAL A 111 13.56 7.45 4.97
N ALA A 112 14.19 7.45 6.15
CA ALA A 112 15.61 7.12 6.26
C ALA A 112 15.89 5.67 5.83
N THR A 113 14.99 4.75 6.14
CA THR A 113 15.08 3.34 5.74
C THR A 113 14.85 3.17 4.25
N ASN A 114 13.89 3.88 3.64
CA ASN A 114 13.71 3.94 2.18
C ASN A 114 15.00 4.33 1.49
N ARG A 115 15.64 5.42 1.93
CA ARG A 115 16.92 5.87 1.37
C ARG A 115 18.01 4.80 1.46
N ARG A 116 18.08 4.07 2.58
CA ARG A 116 19.05 2.98 2.77
C ARG A 116 18.79 1.82 1.81
N VAL A 117 17.53 1.40 1.67
CA VAL A 117 17.14 0.33 0.73
C VAL A 117 17.46 0.75 -0.70
N ILE A 118 17.06 1.95 -1.12
CA ILE A 118 17.36 2.49 -2.46
C ILE A 118 18.87 2.53 -2.70
N THR A 119 19.65 2.99 -1.73
CA THR A 119 21.13 3.01 -1.86
C THR A 119 21.69 1.61 -2.03
N ARG A 120 21.17 0.60 -1.33
CA ARG A 120 21.60 -0.79 -1.51
C ARG A 120 21.27 -1.30 -2.91
N LEU A 121 20.06 -1.02 -3.41
CA LEU A 121 19.66 -1.40 -4.77
C LEU A 121 20.56 -0.74 -5.82
N LEU A 122 20.91 0.55 -5.65
CA LEU A 122 21.80 1.27 -6.57
C LEU A 122 23.25 0.79 -6.53
N LEU A 123 23.71 0.26 -5.39
CA LEU A 123 25.05 -0.29 -5.23
C LEU A 123 25.14 -1.75 -5.70
N ALA A 124 24.02 -2.48 -5.67
CA ALA A 124 23.91 -3.80 -6.26
C ALA A 124 23.94 -3.68 -7.78
N ARG A 125 24.96 -4.26 -8.41
CA ARG A 125 25.17 -4.10 -9.87
C ARG A 125 24.13 -4.86 -10.69
N ASP A 126 23.92 -6.13 -10.37
CA ASP A 126 23.13 -7.03 -11.22
C ASP A 126 22.03 -7.77 -10.46
N THR A 127 22.29 -8.17 -9.21
CA THR A 127 21.35 -8.99 -8.44
C THR A 127 21.38 -8.62 -6.96
N VAL A 128 20.23 -8.76 -6.31
CA VAL A 128 20.09 -8.73 -4.86
C VAL A 128 19.37 -9.98 -4.37
N ARG A 129 19.58 -10.30 -3.10
CA ARG A 129 18.91 -11.42 -2.43
C ARG A 129 17.94 -10.91 -1.38
N LEU A 130 16.78 -11.53 -1.32
CA LEU A 130 15.81 -11.33 -0.25
C LEU A 130 15.73 -12.64 0.54
N SER A 131 16.04 -12.62 1.82
CA SER A 131 16.09 -13.81 2.67
C SER A 131 15.31 -13.64 3.97
N GLY A 132 14.80 -14.76 4.47
CA GLY A 132 14.05 -14.85 5.72
C GLY A 132 13.75 -16.32 6.05
N PRO A 133 12.97 -16.59 7.11
CA PRO A 133 12.45 -17.93 7.36
C PRO A 133 11.76 -18.50 6.12
N ASP A 134 12.24 -19.64 5.61
CA ASP A 134 11.74 -20.31 4.40
C ASP A 134 11.60 -19.44 3.14
N THR A 135 12.28 -18.29 3.11
CA THR A 135 12.32 -17.33 1.99
C THR A 135 13.75 -17.18 1.49
N ALA A 136 13.93 -17.41 0.19
CA ALA A 136 15.17 -17.20 -0.53
C ALA A 136 14.83 -16.79 -1.97
N LEU A 137 14.70 -15.47 -2.20
CA LEU A 137 14.49 -14.88 -3.51
C LEU A 137 15.78 -14.25 -4.03
N THR A 138 15.98 -14.35 -5.34
CA THR A 138 16.95 -13.56 -6.09
C THR A 138 16.19 -12.61 -6.99
N VAL A 139 16.53 -11.32 -6.91
CA VAL A 139 16.01 -10.29 -7.80
C VAL A 139 17.15 -9.84 -8.71
N ARG A 140 17.01 -10.05 -10.01
CA ARG A 140 17.89 -9.44 -11.02
C ARG A 140 17.39 -8.02 -11.27
N LEU A 141 18.30 -7.06 -11.21
CA LEU A 141 17.99 -5.65 -11.37
C LEU A 141 18.21 -5.22 -12.83
N PRO A 142 17.36 -4.32 -13.36
CA PRO A 142 17.58 -3.70 -14.65
C PRO A 142 18.70 -2.65 -14.57
N GLU A 143 19.24 -2.22 -15.71
CA GLU A 143 20.25 -1.14 -15.76
C GLU A 143 19.69 0.18 -15.19
N VAL A 144 18.40 0.44 -15.44
CA VAL A 144 17.70 1.62 -14.95
C VAL A 144 16.64 1.23 -13.93
N LEU A 145 16.92 1.51 -12.65
CA LEU A 145 15.96 1.26 -11.58
C LEU A 145 14.79 2.25 -11.63
N GLN A 146 13.58 1.72 -11.75
CA GLN A 146 12.34 2.44 -11.52
C GLN A 146 11.77 2.00 -10.17
N LEU A 147 11.72 2.93 -9.22
CA LEU A 147 11.32 2.65 -7.84
C LEU A 147 10.14 3.53 -7.44
N SER A 148 9.15 2.92 -6.80
CA SER A 148 8.09 3.64 -6.08
C SER A 148 8.47 3.73 -4.61
N SER A 149 8.85 4.93 -4.17
CA SER A 149 9.16 5.20 -2.76
C SER A 149 9.32 6.70 -2.52
N ARG A 150 9.14 7.11 -1.26
CA ARG A 150 9.41 8.47 -0.83
C ARG A 150 10.78 8.58 -0.16
N THR A 151 11.59 9.51 -0.66
CA THR A 151 12.92 9.84 -0.11
C THR A 151 12.96 11.18 0.61
N ARG A 152 11.83 11.90 0.72
CA ARG A 152 11.71 13.17 1.44
C ARG A 152 10.60 13.07 2.46
N LEU A 153 10.82 13.60 3.65
CA LEU A 153 9.82 13.54 4.72
C LEU A 153 8.62 14.43 4.41
N SER A 154 8.87 15.66 3.97
CA SER A 154 7.81 16.64 3.77
C SER A 154 7.35 16.71 2.32
N LEU A 155 6.06 17.03 2.13
CA LEU A 155 5.46 17.37 0.85
C LEU A 155 5.85 18.79 0.43
N LEU A 156 6.06 18.97 -0.86
CA LEU A 156 6.13 20.28 -1.50
C LEU A 156 4.72 20.90 -1.55
N PRO A 157 4.63 22.24 -1.73
CA PRO A 157 3.36 22.89 -2.04
C PRO A 157 2.65 22.19 -3.21
N ASP A 158 1.34 21.98 -3.05
CA ASP A 158 0.45 21.33 -4.01
C ASP A 158 0.87 19.89 -4.41
N GLU A 159 1.79 19.26 -3.67
CA GLU A 159 2.19 17.87 -3.90
C GLU A 159 1.16 16.89 -3.35
N HIS A 160 0.86 15.85 -4.14
CA HIS A 160 0.02 14.73 -3.73
C HIS A 160 0.89 13.49 -3.61
N SER A 161 0.75 12.74 -2.52
CA SER A 161 1.47 11.48 -2.29
C SER A 161 0.56 10.51 -1.53
N THR A 162 0.88 9.22 -1.54
CA THR A 162 0.17 8.21 -0.74
C THR A 162 1.01 7.84 0.48
N ILE A 163 0.36 7.36 1.54
CA ILE A 163 1.10 6.88 2.71
C ILE A 163 1.98 5.66 2.39
N GLY A 164 1.59 4.82 1.42
CA GLY A 164 2.36 3.64 1.01
C GLY A 164 3.78 4.01 0.60
N ASN A 165 3.96 5.15 -0.09
CA ASN A 165 5.29 5.63 -0.48
C ASN A 165 6.23 5.89 0.72
N TYR A 166 5.70 6.13 1.92
CA TYR A 166 6.54 6.29 3.11
C TYR A 166 6.98 4.94 3.69
N PHE A 167 6.25 3.87 3.41
CA PHE A 167 6.37 2.58 4.11
C PHE A 167 6.93 1.46 3.25
N GLU A 168 7.36 1.75 2.02
CA GLU A 168 8.04 0.75 1.20
C GLU A 168 9.01 1.35 0.18
N VAL A 169 9.82 0.44 -0.36
CA VAL A 169 10.53 0.62 -1.63
C VAL A 169 10.09 -0.50 -2.56
N ALA A 170 9.32 -0.14 -3.57
CA ALA A 170 8.76 -1.09 -4.53
C ALA A 170 9.41 -1.00 -5.91
N LEU A 171 9.58 -2.17 -6.53
CA LEU A 171 9.97 -2.40 -7.91
C LEU A 171 8.76 -3.01 -8.65
N SER A 172 8.55 -2.66 -9.92
CA SER A 172 7.44 -3.19 -10.72
C SER A 172 7.96 -4.05 -11.88
N PRO A 173 8.02 -5.39 -11.74
CA PRO A 173 8.47 -6.29 -12.82
C PRO A 173 7.49 -6.41 -13.98
N THR A 174 6.29 -5.85 -13.87
CA THR A 174 5.29 -5.85 -14.94
C THR A 174 4.66 -4.47 -15.04
N ASP A 175 4.57 -3.93 -16.25
CA ASP A 175 3.98 -2.61 -16.47
C ASP A 175 2.44 -2.63 -16.37
N LEU A 176 1.82 -1.44 -16.39
CA LEU A 176 0.36 -1.28 -16.30
C LEU A 176 -0.42 -1.88 -17.48
N SER A 177 0.26 -2.27 -18.56
CA SER A 177 -0.33 -2.95 -19.72
C SER A 177 -0.16 -4.47 -19.67
N GLY A 178 0.49 -5.00 -18.62
CA GLY A 178 0.76 -6.44 -18.46
C GLY A 178 2.03 -6.92 -19.15
N GLN A 179 2.89 -6.02 -19.64
CA GLN A 179 4.17 -6.41 -20.22
C GLN A 179 5.18 -6.67 -19.10
N VAL A 180 5.67 -7.91 -19.04
CA VAL A 180 6.68 -8.32 -18.07
C VAL A 180 8.04 -7.77 -18.50
N ASP A 181 8.69 -7.04 -17.60
CA ASP A 181 10.07 -6.61 -17.75
C ASP A 181 10.99 -7.84 -17.77
N THR A 182 11.75 -7.97 -18.85
CA THR A 182 12.68 -9.08 -19.03
C THR A 182 14.03 -8.85 -18.37
N GLU A 183 14.35 -7.64 -17.95
CA GLU A 183 15.57 -7.27 -17.23
C GLU A 183 15.39 -7.41 -15.72
N LEU A 184 14.30 -6.86 -15.18
CA LEU A 184 13.89 -7.05 -13.79
C LEU A 184 13.22 -8.42 -13.62
N SER A 185 13.88 -9.36 -12.93
CA SER A 185 13.28 -10.67 -12.66
C SER A 185 13.42 -11.14 -11.22
N VAL A 186 12.42 -11.87 -10.75
CA VAL A 186 12.33 -12.42 -9.40
C VAL A 186 12.16 -13.92 -9.50
N SER A 187 13.01 -14.67 -8.81
CA SER A 187 13.02 -16.13 -8.80
C SER A 187 13.46 -16.67 -7.44
N GLY A 188 12.92 -17.82 -7.04
CA GLY A 188 13.30 -18.51 -5.81
C GLY A 188 12.11 -19.02 -5.01
N THR A 189 12.34 -19.25 -3.73
CA THR A 189 11.31 -19.73 -2.80
C THR A 189 10.86 -18.56 -1.92
N PHE A 190 9.55 -18.43 -1.73
CA PHE A 190 8.97 -17.35 -0.92
C PHE A 190 7.96 -17.94 0.07
N ARG A 191 8.16 -17.63 1.35
CA ARG A 191 7.21 -17.90 2.41
C ARG A 191 6.19 -16.77 2.49
N ILE A 192 4.92 -17.13 2.55
CA ILE A 192 3.82 -16.19 2.71
C ILE A 192 3.29 -16.35 4.13
N ASP A 193 3.47 -15.33 4.95
CA ASP A 193 2.97 -15.27 6.33
C ASP A 193 1.55 -14.68 6.39
N THR A 194 1.19 -13.84 5.42
CA THR A 194 -0.16 -13.28 5.27
C THR A 194 -0.41 -12.79 3.85
N VAL A 195 -1.67 -12.48 3.55
CA VAL A 195 -2.13 -11.99 2.24
C VAL A 195 -3.03 -10.79 2.43
N LEU A 196 -2.76 -9.71 1.69
CA LEU A 196 -3.68 -8.58 1.56
C LEU A 196 -4.28 -8.56 0.16
N VAL A 197 -5.41 -7.86 0.03
CA VAL A 197 -6.03 -7.61 -1.27
C VAL A 197 -6.48 -6.17 -1.38
N ALA A 198 -6.11 -5.53 -2.48
CA ALA A 198 -6.45 -4.16 -2.78
C ALA A 198 -7.17 -4.02 -4.12
N ARG A 199 -7.92 -2.91 -4.26
CA ARG A 199 -8.43 -2.43 -5.53
C ARG A 199 -8.13 -0.96 -5.72
N HIS A 200 -7.90 -0.55 -6.95
CA HIS A 200 -7.84 0.85 -7.30
C HIS A 200 -9.26 1.41 -7.40
N ARG A 201 -9.43 2.68 -7.06
CA ARG A 201 -10.70 3.39 -7.16
C ARG A 201 -11.32 3.38 -8.58
N GLU A 202 -10.46 3.41 -9.59
CA GLU A 202 -10.88 3.44 -11.00
C GLU A 202 -11.29 2.05 -11.51
N LEU A 203 -11.14 0.99 -10.71
CA LEU A 203 -11.72 -0.31 -11.03
C LEU A 203 -13.26 -0.20 -10.93
N ARG A 204 -13.94 -0.46 -12.05
CA ARG A 204 -15.41 -0.34 -12.17
C ARG A 204 -16.01 -1.57 -12.86
N GLY A 205 -17.33 -1.70 -12.77
CA GLY A 205 -18.09 -2.78 -13.40
C GLY A 205 -17.89 -4.14 -12.75
N SER A 206 -18.14 -5.21 -13.50
CA SER A 206 -18.15 -6.59 -13.00
C SER A 206 -16.85 -7.03 -12.32
N ARG A 207 -15.71 -6.46 -12.73
CA ARG A 207 -14.42 -6.73 -12.07
C ARG A 207 -14.38 -6.12 -10.67
N ALA A 208 -14.92 -4.91 -10.48
CA ALA A 208 -15.00 -4.27 -9.16
C ALA A 208 -15.93 -5.01 -8.18
N ASP A 209 -16.99 -5.64 -8.70
CA ASP A 209 -17.95 -6.44 -7.93
C ASP A 209 -17.29 -7.69 -7.30
N GLY A 210 -16.17 -8.14 -7.88
CA GLY A 210 -15.38 -9.27 -7.38
C GLY A 210 -14.63 -9.00 -6.07
N PHE A 211 -14.58 -7.75 -5.57
CA PHE A 211 -13.75 -7.40 -4.43
C PHE A 211 -14.11 -8.16 -3.15
N ALA A 212 -15.40 -8.32 -2.85
CA ALA A 212 -15.85 -9.08 -1.67
C ALA A 212 -15.43 -10.57 -1.74
N ALA A 213 -15.46 -11.17 -2.93
CA ALA A 213 -15.01 -12.54 -3.15
C ALA A 213 -13.48 -12.64 -2.99
N ALA A 214 -12.74 -11.67 -3.50
CA ALA A 214 -11.30 -11.58 -3.34
C ALA A 214 -10.89 -11.41 -1.87
N THR A 215 -11.59 -10.57 -1.10
CA THR A 215 -11.40 -10.43 0.35
C THR A 215 -11.68 -11.74 1.08
N THR A 216 -12.77 -12.43 0.73
CA THR A 216 -13.10 -13.75 1.32
C THR A 216 -12.00 -14.79 1.03
N MET A 217 -11.41 -14.74 -0.17
CA MET A 217 -10.29 -15.60 -0.54
C MET A 217 -9.03 -15.26 0.25
N ALA A 218 -8.65 -13.99 0.34
CA ALA A 218 -7.52 -13.53 1.14
C ALA A 218 -7.68 -13.93 2.61
N ASP A 219 -8.88 -13.80 3.19
CA ASP A 219 -9.21 -14.27 4.54
C ASP A 219 -8.96 -15.77 4.72
N ALA A 220 -9.36 -16.59 3.74
CA ALA A 220 -9.13 -18.02 3.78
C ALA A 220 -7.63 -18.36 3.67
N MET A 221 -6.90 -17.67 2.81
CA MET A 221 -5.45 -17.83 2.66
C MET A 221 -4.70 -17.45 3.94
N ARG A 222 -5.05 -16.33 4.56
CA ARG A 222 -4.45 -15.89 5.84
C ARG A 222 -4.60 -16.92 6.94
N ARG A 223 -5.76 -17.58 7.04
CA ARG A 223 -5.98 -18.68 7.99
C ARG A 223 -5.19 -19.95 7.66
N ALA A 224 -4.77 -20.13 6.42
CA ALA A 224 -3.95 -21.25 5.97
C ALA A 224 -2.44 -20.95 6.04
N CYS A 225 -2.04 -19.71 6.30
CA CYS A 225 -0.64 -19.32 6.41
C CYS A 225 0.03 -19.97 7.65
N PRO A 226 1.35 -20.26 7.57
CA PRO A 226 2.23 -19.90 6.47
C PRO A 226 2.09 -20.81 5.25
N LEU A 227 2.18 -20.21 4.07
CA LEU A 227 2.28 -20.93 2.80
C LEU A 227 3.71 -20.79 2.25
N GLN A 228 4.10 -21.66 1.33
CA GLN A 228 5.35 -21.53 0.59
C GLN A 228 5.06 -21.65 -0.90
N VAL A 229 5.61 -20.72 -1.67
CA VAL A 229 5.47 -20.69 -3.13
C VAL A 229 6.83 -20.74 -3.82
N GLN A 230 6.83 -21.26 -5.04
CA GLN A 230 7.97 -21.19 -5.94
C GLN A 230 7.73 -20.12 -6.98
N VAL A 231 8.70 -19.20 -7.10
CA VAL A 231 8.70 -18.12 -8.08
C VAL A 231 9.74 -18.42 -9.14
N ARG A 232 9.36 -18.30 -10.42
CA ARG A 232 10.26 -18.40 -11.56
C ARG A 232 9.96 -17.27 -12.53
N ASP A 233 10.97 -16.43 -12.77
CA ASP A 233 10.96 -15.36 -13.76
C ASP A 233 9.67 -14.52 -13.70
N ASN A 234 9.43 -13.92 -12.53
CA ASN A 234 8.27 -13.08 -12.23
C ASN A 234 6.92 -13.82 -12.21
N ARG A 235 6.89 -15.14 -12.03
CA ARG A 235 5.63 -15.89 -11.91
C ARG A 235 5.66 -16.85 -10.73
N ILE A 236 4.55 -16.91 -10.01
CA ILE A 236 4.33 -18.00 -9.04
C ILE A 236 3.95 -19.24 -9.83
N VAL A 237 4.81 -20.27 -9.78
CA VAL A 237 4.64 -21.50 -10.58
C VAL A 237 4.17 -22.69 -9.75
N ASP A 238 4.23 -22.59 -8.42
CA ASP A 238 3.78 -23.64 -7.50
C ASP A 238 3.49 -23.06 -6.11
N GLY A 239 2.71 -23.78 -5.29
CA GLY A 239 2.43 -23.49 -3.87
C GLY A 239 1.11 -22.77 -3.58
N LEU A 240 0.45 -22.19 -4.59
CA LEU A 240 -0.87 -21.56 -4.42
C LEU A 240 -2.03 -22.56 -4.35
N GLY A 241 -1.82 -23.83 -4.70
CA GLY A 241 -2.81 -24.90 -4.59
C GLY A 241 -4.18 -24.52 -5.19
N LEU A 242 -5.23 -24.64 -4.38
CA LEU A 242 -6.62 -24.38 -4.80
C LEU A 242 -6.94 -22.91 -5.08
N TRP A 243 -6.06 -21.97 -4.72
CA TRP A 243 -6.27 -20.53 -4.90
C TRP A 243 -5.73 -20.01 -6.23
N ALA A 244 -4.89 -20.77 -6.94
CA ALA A 244 -4.19 -20.32 -8.15
C ALA A 244 -5.14 -19.77 -9.23
N ASP A 245 -6.15 -20.54 -9.63
CA ASP A 245 -7.12 -20.14 -10.66
C ASP A 245 -7.95 -18.94 -10.23
N GLY A 246 -8.28 -18.85 -8.94
CA GLY A 246 -9.04 -17.75 -8.36
C GLY A 246 -8.25 -16.43 -8.37
N ILE A 247 -6.98 -16.49 -7.99
CA ILE A 247 -6.06 -15.34 -8.04
C ILE A 247 -5.93 -14.86 -9.48
N ASP A 248 -5.60 -15.75 -10.44
CA ASP A 248 -5.43 -15.36 -11.85
C ASP A 248 -6.70 -14.73 -12.45
N ALA A 249 -7.87 -15.30 -12.16
CA ALA A 249 -9.14 -14.78 -12.65
C ALA A 249 -9.46 -13.38 -12.09
N MET A 250 -9.13 -13.12 -10.82
CA MET A 250 -9.47 -11.86 -10.15
C MET A 250 -8.39 -10.78 -10.30
N SER A 251 -7.12 -11.15 -10.49
CA SER A 251 -6.00 -10.21 -10.56
C SER A 251 -5.82 -9.51 -11.91
N GLY A 252 -6.70 -9.83 -12.88
CA GLY A 252 -6.56 -9.38 -14.27
C GLY A 252 -5.89 -10.48 -15.10
N PRO A 253 -6.66 -11.30 -15.84
CA PRO A 253 -6.13 -12.41 -16.63
C PRO A 253 -5.09 -12.02 -17.67
N GLU A 254 -5.09 -10.75 -18.10
CA GLU A 254 -4.05 -10.18 -18.97
C GLU A 254 -2.63 -10.30 -18.39
N TYR A 255 -2.48 -10.34 -17.06
CA TYR A 255 -1.20 -10.52 -16.37
C TYR A 255 -0.76 -11.99 -16.29
N ARG A 256 -1.69 -12.94 -16.47
CA ARG A 256 -1.45 -14.40 -16.44
C ARG A 256 -0.73 -14.87 -15.15
N GLY A 257 -1.05 -14.26 -14.01
CA GLY A 257 -0.37 -14.52 -12.73
C GLY A 257 1.08 -14.00 -12.65
N ALA A 258 1.47 -13.01 -13.48
CA ALA A 258 2.75 -12.34 -13.34
C ALA A 258 2.80 -11.49 -12.06
N ILE A 259 3.97 -11.47 -11.43
CA ILE A 259 4.31 -10.57 -10.34
C ILE A 259 4.38 -9.16 -10.91
N THR A 260 3.58 -8.28 -10.34
CA THR A 260 3.48 -6.87 -10.72
C THR A 260 4.26 -5.98 -9.78
N GLU A 261 4.61 -6.48 -8.59
CA GLU A 261 5.35 -5.75 -7.58
C GLU A 261 6.26 -6.65 -6.75
N VAL A 262 7.44 -6.14 -6.41
CA VAL A 262 8.26 -6.67 -5.30
C VAL A 262 8.71 -5.49 -4.47
N ALA A 263 8.41 -5.51 -3.18
CA ALA A 263 8.75 -4.41 -2.30
C ALA A 263 9.39 -4.83 -0.98
N VAL A 264 10.13 -3.89 -0.40
CA VAL A 264 10.67 -3.96 0.95
C VAL A 264 9.85 -3.05 1.85
N GLY A 265 9.20 -3.63 2.87
CA GLY A 265 8.47 -2.86 3.88
C GLY A 265 9.41 -2.11 4.82
N THR A 266 9.12 -0.83 5.06
CA THR A 266 9.97 0.10 5.82
C THR A 266 9.22 0.88 6.90
N GLY A 267 7.92 0.59 7.09
CA GLY A 267 7.05 1.21 8.10
C GLY A 267 7.56 1.05 9.54
N ALA A 268 8.44 0.07 9.78
CA ALA A 268 9.14 -0.14 11.05
C ALA A 268 8.21 -0.23 12.26
N LEU A 269 6.98 -0.69 12.06
CA LEU A 269 6.08 -1.05 13.16
C LEU A 269 6.61 -2.31 13.83
N PRO A 270 6.60 -2.38 15.18
CA PRO A 270 6.84 -3.64 15.88
C PRO A 270 5.83 -4.70 15.40
N LEU A 271 6.32 -5.88 15.01
CA LEU A 271 5.48 -6.93 14.43
C LEU A 271 4.35 -7.35 15.36
N GLU A 272 4.58 -7.30 16.67
CA GLU A 272 3.61 -7.59 17.73
C GLU A 272 2.45 -6.58 17.81
N HIS A 273 2.59 -5.40 17.19
CA HIS A 273 1.52 -4.39 17.10
C HIS A 273 0.71 -4.50 15.81
N VAL A 274 1.14 -5.34 14.85
CA VAL A 274 0.48 -5.52 13.57
C VAL A 274 -0.55 -6.63 13.68
N ASP A 275 -1.83 -6.28 13.47
CA ASP A 275 -2.90 -7.26 13.35
C ASP A 275 -2.98 -7.77 11.92
N TRP A 276 -2.27 -8.88 11.66
CA TRP A 276 -2.21 -9.53 10.35
C TRP A 276 -3.53 -10.20 9.93
N SER A 277 -4.54 -10.27 10.81
CA SER A 277 -5.88 -10.75 10.46
C SER A 277 -6.69 -9.70 9.69
N LEU A 278 -6.28 -8.43 9.71
CA LEU A 278 -6.97 -7.31 9.06
C LEU A 278 -6.45 -7.06 7.65
N ASN A 279 -7.37 -6.89 6.68
CA ASN A 279 -7.00 -6.45 5.33
C ASN A 279 -6.80 -4.93 5.36
N CYS A 280 -5.60 -4.49 5.70
CA CYS A 280 -5.34 -3.10 6.05
C CYS A 280 -4.10 -2.55 5.32
N LEU A 281 -4.27 -1.38 4.69
CA LEU A 281 -3.22 -0.66 3.95
C LEU A 281 -1.91 -0.51 4.73
N VAL A 282 -1.95 -0.15 6.02
CA VAL A 282 -0.71 0.08 6.79
C VAL A 282 0.06 -1.20 7.11
N ASN A 283 -0.57 -2.37 6.96
CA ASN A 283 0.08 -3.66 7.20
C ASN A 283 1.01 -4.04 6.03
N GLU A 284 0.68 -3.63 4.81
CA GLU A 284 1.41 -3.93 3.56
C GLU A 284 2.90 -3.56 3.66
N GLY A 285 3.18 -2.34 4.11
CA GLY A 285 4.52 -1.80 4.30
C GLY A 285 5.03 -1.85 5.74
N ALA A 286 4.34 -2.52 6.67
CA ALA A 286 4.70 -2.49 8.09
C ALA A 286 6.12 -3.05 8.35
N ALA A 287 6.47 -4.15 7.68
CA ALA A 287 7.75 -4.83 7.74
C ALA A 287 7.88 -5.87 6.62
N GLY A 288 9.07 -6.45 6.47
CA GLY A 288 9.27 -7.63 5.65
C GLY A 288 9.50 -7.35 4.16
N ILE A 289 9.18 -8.36 3.35
CA ILE A 289 9.16 -8.31 1.88
C ILE A 289 7.78 -8.75 1.43
N HIS A 290 7.25 -8.13 0.39
CA HIS A 290 6.07 -8.66 -0.29
C HIS A 290 6.25 -8.75 -1.80
N ILE A 291 5.47 -9.65 -2.42
CA ILE A 291 5.31 -9.75 -3.86
C ILE A 291 3.83 -9.56 -4.21
N GLY A 292 3.56 -8.71 -5.18
CA GLY A 292 2.21 -8.36 -5.63
C GLY A 292 1.82 -9.06 -6.93
N VAL A 293 0.56 -9.46 -7.06
CA VAL A 293 -0.03 -9.98 -8.31
C VAL A 293 -1.28 -9.19 -8.67
N GLY A 294 -1.36 -8.72 -9.92
CA GLY A 294 -2.40 -7.81 -10.39
C GLY A 294 -2.05 -6.34 -10.17
N ASN A 295 -2.87 -5.39 -10.60
CA ASN A 295 -2.49 -3.96 -10.60
C ASN A 295 -3.50 -3.04 -9.89
N GLY A 296 -4.57 -3.60 -9.32
CA GLY A 296 -5.68 -2.86 -8.72
C GLY A 296 -6.57 -2.11 -9.73
N LEU A 297 -6.07 -1.76 -10.92
CA LEU A 297 -6.74 -0.95 -11.94
C LEU A 297 -7.63 -1.75 -12.86
N THR A 298 -7.15 -2.89 -13.32
CA THR A 298 -7.87 -3.79 -14.22
C THR A 298 -8.26 -5.09 -13.53
N GLY A 299 -7.71 -5.39 -12.37
CA GLY A 299 -8.13 -6.48 -11.49
C GLY A 299 -7.79 -6.17 -10.04
N MET A 300 -8.00 -7.12 -9.14
CA MET A 300 -7.53 -7.00 -7.76
C MET A 300 -6.01 -7.06 -7.71
N HIS A 301 -5.42 -6.42 -6.72
CA HIS A 301 -4.01 -6.56 -6.39
C HIS A 301 -3.90 -7.44 -5.14
N PHE A 302 -3.17 -8.54 -5.21
CA PHE A 302 -2.92 -9.43 -4.07
C PHE A 302 -1.47 -9.29 -3.62
N ASP A 303 -1.28 -8.90 -2.36
CA ASP A 303 0.03 -8.80 -1.73
C ASP A 303 0.30 -10.02 -0.89
N PHE A 304 1.32 -10.78 -1.28
CA PHE A 304 1.82 -11.91 -0.50
C PHE A 304 3.00 -11.45 0.34
N ILE A 305 2.87 -11.46 1.66
CA ILE A 305 3.82 -10.83 2.57
C ILE A 305 4.61 -11.89 3.34
N SER A 306 5.93 -11.78 3.34
CA SER A 306 6.84 -12.47 4.26
C SER A 306 7.31 -11.48 5.32
N THR A 307 6.80 -11.59 6.54
CA THR A 307 6.90 -10.54 7.56
C THR A 307 8.31 -10.37 8.13
N GLU A 308 9.13 -11.43 8.05
CA GLU A 308 10.49 -11.47 8.57
C GLU A 308 11.58 -11.51 7.47
N ALA A 309 11.18 -11.55 6.19
CA ALA A 309 12.13 -11.47 5.10
C ALA A 309 12.76 -10.08 5.00
N ARG A 310 13.98 -10.01 4.46
CA ARG A 310 14.74 -8.77 4.32
C ARG A 310 15.60 -8.76 3.08
N LEU A 311 15.91 -7.57 2.60
CA LEU A 311 16.96 -7.35 1.62
C LEU A 311 18.33 -7.62 2.26
N ASP A 312 19.01 -8.65 1.77
CA ASP A 312 20.38 -8.98 2.16
C ASP A 312 21.36 -7.92 1.65
N GLY A 313 22.46 -7.74 2.40
CA GLY A 313 23.49 -6.76 2.04
C GLY A 313 24.09 -7.02 0.67
N ALA A 314 24.22 -5.94 -0.11
CA ALA A 314 25.09 -5.85 -1.28
C ALA A 314 26.55 -5.72 -0.86
#